data_AF-A0A818VEC0-F1
#
_entry.id   AF-A0A818VEC0-F1
#
_cell.length_a   1.000
_cell.length_b   1.000
_cell.length_c   1.000
_cell.angle_alpha   90.00
_cell.angle_beta   90.00
_cell.angle_gamma   90.00
#
_symmetry.space_group_name_H-M   'P 1'
#
loop_
_entity.id
_entity.type
_entity.pdbx_description
1 polymer ?
#
loop_
_entity_poly.entity_id
_entity_poly.type
_entity_poly.pdbx_seq_one_letter_code
_entity_poly.pdbx_strand_id
1 'polypeptide(L)'
;MGIDIIWLLPIHPIGITNRKGSLGSPYSIKDFRAINPEYGTMNDFHRLVSEIHRLGMKLMIDIVYRHTSHDCSWVKEHPEWYIRDEKDNAICLIPQWTDILDLKFEGNETTLWPELIDILKFWCEHGVDGFRMDVASCVPMEFWRQARRSVTEANPRCIWLAESSWFSAMKSYRDQNGLVHTDAELYETFDVCYDYDLYVAWRAAVQEAIPIKSYLELVRLQTFIYPKDFIKMRFVENHDQDRIAHICRDNPWKALAWTAFSAFNKGCFLVNAGQETEQIKLSSLFEKDWVDCREGRSLEEFTRKLIQIKKHPVIDAKGARSEK
;
A
#
# COMPACT_ATOMS: atom_id res chain seq x y z
N MET A 1 -13.83 -16.65 -0.98
CA MET A 1 -14.26 -15.25 -1.25
C MET A 1 -14.06 -14.78 -2.69
N GLY A 2 -13.08 -15.29 -3.44
CA GLY A 2 -12.83 -14.85 -4.82
C GLY A 2 -11.73 -13.80 -4.97
N ILE A 3 -10.85 -13.66 -3.97
CA ILE A 3 -9.68 -12.78 -3.98
C ILE A 3 -8.68 -13.25 -5.06
N ASP A 4 -8.05 -12.31 -5.76
CA ASP A 4 -7.03 -12.59 -6.78
C ASP A 4 -5.60 -12.42 -6.25
N ILE A 5 -5.40 -11.44 -5.36
CA ILE A 5 -4.09 -11.04 -4.84
C ILE A 5 -4.21 -10.93 -3.33
N ILE A 6 -3.32 -11.63 -2.61
CA ILE A 6 -3.10 -11.44 -1.18
C ILE A 6 -1.98 -10.42 -1.02
N TRP A 7 -2.26 -9.29 -0.39
CA TRP A 7 -1.25 -8.30 -0.02
C TRP A 7 -0.92 -8.43 1.47
N LEU A 8 0.34 -8.71 1.77
CA LEU A 8 0.86 -8.70 3.14
C LEU A 8 1.45 -7.32 3.45
N LEU A 9 1.12 -6.79 4.63
CA LEU A 9 1.86 -5.69 5.27
C LEU A 9 3.35 -6.10 5.45
N PRO A 10 4.26 -5.17 5.81
CA PRO A 10 5.68 -5.50 5.90
C PRO A 10 5.96 -6.76 6.73
N ILE A 11 6.70 -7.70 6.15
CA ILE A 11 6.97 -9.02 6.74
C ILE A 11 8.35 -9.12 7.40
N HIS A 12 9.02 -7.99 7.57
CA HIS A 12 10.43 -7.92 7.93
C HIS A 12 10.65 -7.74 9.44
N PRO A 13 11.83 -8.09 9.97
CA PRO A 13 12.19 -7.78 11.34
C PRO A 13 12.04 -6.28 11.64
N ILE A 14 11.38 -5.98 12.76
CA ILE A 14 11.08 -4.63 13.21
C ILE A 14 12.20 -4.12 14.13
N GLY A 15 12.55 -2.84 14.01
CA GLY A 15 13.56 -2.19 14.84
C GLY A 15 13.26 -2.24 16.34
N ILE A 16 14.31 -2.26 17.15
CA ILE A 16 14.20 -2.25 18.62
C ILE A 16 14.43 -0.84 19.17
N THR A 17 15.39 -0.10 18.61
CA THR A 17 15.72 1.26 19.04
C THR A 17 14.61 2.23 18.65
N ASN A 18 14.16 3.05 19.62
CA ASN A 18 13.04 4.00 19.48
C ASN A 18 11.72 3.37 19.05
N ARG A 19 11.56 2.06 19.25
CA ARG A 19 10.35 1.31 18.93
C ARG A 19 9.10 1.97 19.55
N LYS A 20 8.06 2.14 18.74
CA LYS A 20 6.73 2.55 19.20
C LYS A 20 5.94 1.34 19.68
N GLY A 21 5.37 1.43 20.88
CA GLY A 21 4.61 0.33 21.48
C GLY A 21 5.46 -0.89 21.82
N SER A 22 4.82 -2.00 22.14
CA SER A 22 5.52 -3.23 22.54
C SER A 22 6.17 -3.99 21.37
N LEU A 23 5.47 -4.08 20.23
CA LEU A 23 5.93 -4.84 19.07
C LEU A 23 6.66 -3.97 18.04
N GLY A 24 6.28 -2.70 17.93
CA GLY A 24 6.81 -1.80 16.90
C GLY A 24 5.97 -1.80 15.62
N SER A 25 6.10 -0.73 14.85
CA SER A 25 5.48 -0.64 13.54
C SER A 25 6.15 -1.60 12.55
N PRO A 26 5.38 -2.40 11.77
CA PRO A 26 5.93 -3.17 10.65
C PRO A 26 6.73 -2.31 9.66
N TYR A 27 6.43 -1.01 9.59
CA TYR A 27 7.09 -0.04 8.71
C TYR A 27 8.47 0.44 9.22
N SER A 28 8.82 0.16 10.48
CA SER A 28 10.17 0.41 11.01
C SER A 28 11.08 -0.81 10.79
N ILE A 29 11.52 -0.99 9.54
CA ILE A 29 12.23 -2.20 9.09
C ILE A 29 13.71 -2.17 9.44
N LYS A 30 14.19 -3.26 10.02
CA LYS A 30 15.60 -3.50 10.37
C LYS A 30 16.38 -4.24 9.29
N ASP A 31 15.75 -5.20 8.61
CA ASP A 31 16.36 -6.05 7.58
C ASP A 31 15.35 -6.40 6.49
N PHE A 32 15.56 -5.86 5.28
CA PHE A 32 14.65 -6.02 4.15
C PHE A 32 14.70 -7.40 3.47
N ARG A 33 15.66 -8.28 3.79
CA ARG A 33 15.76 -9.63 3.20
C ARG A 33 15.33 -10.73 4.15
N ALA A 34 15.13 -10.41 5.43
CA ALA A 34 14.70 -11.36 6.44
C ALA A 34 13.17 -11.38 6.60
N ILE A 35 12.67 -12.50 7.10
CA ILE A 35 11.31 -12.66 7.63
C ILE A 35 11.34 -12.31 9.12
N ASN A 36 10.35 -11.56 9.58
CA ASN A 36 10.15 -11.28 11.00
C ASN A 36 10.00 -12.61 11.76
N PRO A 37 10.84 -12.89 12.78
CA PRO A 37 10.77 -14.12 13.54
C PRO A 37 9.40 -14.38 14.21
N GLU A 38 8.60 -13.34 14.45
CA GLU A 38 7.22 -13.50 14.95
C GLU A 38 6.28 -14.17 13.93
N TYR A 39 6.59 -14.08 12.64
CA TYR A 39 5.78 -14.65 11.57
C TYR A 39 6.29 -16.04 11.14
N GLY A 40 7.52 -16.40 11.53
CA GLY A 40 8.14 -17.69 11.27
C GLY A 40 9.48 -17.54 10.55
N THR A 41 9.74 -18.45 9.63
CA THR A 41 11.00 -18.60 8.89
C THR A 41 10.79 -18.42 7.39
N MET A 42 11.89 -18.29 6.64
CA MET A 42 11.84 -18.26 5.17
C MET A 42 11.16 -19.51 4.57
N ASN A 43 11.34 -20.68 5.20
CA ASN A 43 10.64 -21.89 4.79
C ASN A 43 9.12 -21.79 4.99
N ASP A 44 8.67 -21.14 6.06
CA ASP A 44 7.25 -20.92 6.32
C ASP A 44 6.66 -19.96 5.29
N PHE A 45 7.43 -18.92 4.92
CA PHE A 45 7.08 -18.01 3.82
C PHE A 45 6.95 -18.75 2.48
N HIS A 46 7.89 -19.62 2.11
CA HIS A 46 7.79 -20.42 0.88
C HIS A 46 6.58 -21.35 0.86
N ARG A 47 6.20 -21.92 2.03
CA ARG A 47 4.96 -22.71 2.12
C ARG A 47 3.73 -21.84 1.89
N LEU A 48 3.70 -20.63 2.43
CA LEU A 48 2.61 -19.67 2.19
C LEU A 48 2.50 -19.31 0.70
N VAL A 49 3.62 -18.92 0.06
CA VAL A 49 3.70 -18.62 -1.37
C VAL A 49 3.17 -19.78 -2.19
N SER A 50 3.67 -21.00 -1.92
CA SER A 50 3.28 -22.22 -2.64
C SER A 50 1.78 -22.47 -2.55
N GLU A 51 1.17 -22.27 -1.38
CA GLU A 51 -0.26 -22.48 -1.18
C GLU A 51 -1.11 -21.40 -1.87
N ILE A 52 -0.69 -20.14 -1.82
CA ILE A 52 -1.34 -19.03 -2.54
C ILE A 52 -1.35 -19.32 -4.05
N HIS A 53 -0.20 -19.72 -4.61
CA HIS A 53 -0.08 -20.06 -6.03
C HIS A 53 -0.86 -21.32 -6.40
N ARG A 54 -0.88 -22.35 -5.54
CA ARG A 54 -1.69 -23.57 -5.73
C ARG A 54 -3.18 -23.25 -5.84
N LEU A 55 -3.64 -22.23 -5.13
CA LEU A 55 -5.01 -21.73 -5.17
C LEU A 55 -5.28 -20.76 -6.35
N GLY A 56 -4.27 -20.50 -7.20
CA GLY A 56 -4.38 -19.62 -8.36
C GLY A 56 -4.38 -18.12 -8.04
N MET A 57 -4.00 -17.76 -6.81
CA MET A 57 -3.87 -16.37 -6.37
C MET A 57 -2.42 -15.89 -6.53
N LYS A 58 -2.22 -14.58 -6.39
CA LYS A 58 -0.91 -13.91 -6.40
C LYS A 58 -0.55 -13.42 -5.00
N LEU A 59 0.75 -13.33 -4.73
CA LEU A 59 1.25 -12.71 -3.51
C LEU A 59 1.88 -11.35 -3.80
N MET A 60 1.44 -10.33 -3.05
CA MET A 60 2.06 -9.02 -3.00
C MET A 60 2.60 -8.76 -1.59
N ILE A 61 3.78 -8.15 -1.48
CA ILE A 61 4.33 -7.69 -0.19
C ILE A 61 4.49 -6.17 -0.18
N ASP A 62 4.51 -5.61 1.02
CA ASP A 62 4.80 -4.20 1.24
C ASP A 62 6.32 -3.92 1.18
N ILE A 63 6.69 -2.81 0.57
CA ILE A 63 8.07 -2.34 0.40
C ILE A 63 8.17 -0.91 0.91
N VAL A 64 9.06 -0.70 1.89
CA VAL A 64 9.22 0.57 2.60
C VAL A 64 10.61 1.14 2.34
N TYR A 65 10.77 1.88 1.24
CA TYR A 65 12.09 2.39 0.81
C TYR A 65 12.37 3.84 1.18
N ARG A 66 11.42 4.52 1.82
CA ARG A 66 11.69 5.88 2.28
C ARG A 66 12.65 5.91 3.47
N HIS A 67 12.62 4.89 4.31
CA HIS A 67 13.30 4.90 5.59
C HIS A 67 13.61 3.50 6.12
N THR A 68 14.45 3.43 7.16
CA THR A 68 14.74 2.20 7.92
C THR A 68 14.58 2.44 9.41
N SER A 69 14.60 1.38 10.22
CA SER A 69 14.74 1.53 11.68
C SER A 69 16.10 2.11 12.07
N HIS A 70 16.19 2.62 13.31
CA HIS A 70 17.43 3.15 13.90
C HIS A 70 18.55 2.12 14.06
N ASP A 71 18.20 0.84 14.17
CA ASP A 71 19.11 -0.28 14.39
C ASP A 71 19.30 -1.18 13.16
N CYS A 72 18.90 -0.70 11.98
CA CYS A 72 19.29 -1.27 10.69
C CYS A 72 20.82 -1.19 10.52
N SER A 73 21.45 -2.24 9.97
CA SER A 73 22.91 -2.29 9.83
C SER A 73 23.46 -1.18 8.93
N TRP A 74 22.67 -0.78 7.93
CA TRP A 74 22.99 0.30 7.00
C TRP A 74 23.26 1.63 7.70
N VAL A 75 22.65 1.91 8.86
CA VAL A 75 22.90 3.15 9.62
C VAL A 75 24.38 3.28 10.00
N LYS A 76 25.04 2.15 10.29
CA LYS A 76 26.46 2.10 10.66
C LYS A 76 27.38 1.80 9.47
N GLU A 77 26.94 0.91 8.59
CA GLU A 77 27.73 0.42 7.45
C GLU A 77 27.75 1.41 6.28
N HIS A 78 26.64 2.12 6.08
CA HIS A 78 26.39 3.05 4.97
C HIS A 78 25.79 4.37 5.48
N PRO A 79 26.50 5.10 6.37
CA PRO A 79 26.01 6.37 6.91
C PRO A 79 25.62 7.38 5.83
N GLU A 80 26.28 7.36 4.67
CA GLU A 80 26.04 8.22 3.51
C GLU A 80 24.68 8.00 2.84
N TRP A 81 24.02 6.86 3.08
CA TRP A 81 22.68 6.56 2.58
C TRP A 81 21.57 7.27 3.35
N TYR A 82 21.87 7.99 4.43
CA TYR A 82 20.87 8.63 5.28
C TYR A 82 20.88 10.14 5.16
N ILE A 83 19.70 10.73 5.30
CA ILE A 83 19.58 12.18 5.47
C ILE A 83 20.15 12.53 6.84
N ARG A 84 21.05 13.52 6.87
CA ARG A 84 21.81 13.92 8.05
C ARG A 84 21.60 15.39 8.38
N ASP A 85 21.57 15.70 9.67
CA ASP A 85 21.53 17.07 10.16
C ASP A 85 22.93 17.73 10.15
N GLU A 86 23.00 19.01 10.54
CA GLU A 86 24.25 19.78 10.61
C GLU A 86 25.28 19.19 11.60
N LYS A 87 24.85 18.32 12.51
CA LYS A 87 25.69 17.64 13.50
C LYS A 87 26.05 16.21 13.07
N ASP A 88 25.79 15.86 11.81
CA ASP A 88 26.06 14.56 11.23
C ASP A 88 25.29 13.40 11.91
N ASN A 89 24.09 13.68 12.42
CA ASN A 89 23.17 12.63 12.89
C ASN A 89 22.20 12.27 11.78
N ALA A 90 21.94 10.99 11.58
CA ALA A 90 20.83 10.55 10.73
C ALA A 90 19.50 11.00 11.34
N ILE A 91 18.59 11.49 10.50
CA ILE A 91 17.31 12.08 10.94
C ILE A 91 16.11 11.52 10.17
N CYS A 92 14.93 11.73 10.73
CA CYS A 92 13.66 11.65 10.02
C CYS A 92 13.13 13.07 9.76
N LEU A 93 12.66 13.31 8.54
CA LEU A 93 12.08 14.59 8.14
C LEU A 93 10.66 14.78 8.69
N ILE A 94 9.95 13.70 9.03
CA ILE A 94 8.62 13.77 9.63
C ILE A 94 8.74 13.60 11.16
N PRO A 95 8.51 14.66 11.95
CA PRO A 95 8.76 14.61 13.40
C PRO A 95 7.97 13.53 14.16
N GLN A 96 6.82 13.11 13.63
CA GLN A 96 5.98 12.08 14.26
C GLN A 96 6.52 10.65 14.06
N TRP A 97 7.43 10.44 13.10
CA TRP A 97 8.00 9.14 12.76
C TRP A 97 9.31 8.90 13.52
N THR A 98 9.21 8.90 14.86
CA THR A 98 10.36 8.86 15.76
C THR A 98 11.15 7.55 15.74
N ASP A 99 10.57 6.49 15.19
CA ASP A 99 11.08 5.12 15.15
C ASP A 99 11.85 4.77 13.86
N ILE A 100 12.01 5.72 12.94
CA ILE A 100 12.70 5.50 11.65
C ILE A 100 13.70 6.63 11.31
N LEU A 101 14.52 6.39 10.29
CA LEU A 101 15.52 7.30 9.73
C LEU A 101 15.38 7.33 8.20
N ASP A 102 15.34 8.52 7.61
CA ASP A 102 15.08 8.69 6.18
C ASP A 102 16.33 8.41 5.33
N LEU A 103 16.11 7.66 4.24
CA LEU A 103 17.13 7.40 3.24
C LEU A 103 17.30 8.61 2.31
N LYS A 104 18.55 8.86 1.93
CA LYS A 104 18.97 9.90 0.98
C LYS A 104 19.22 9.27 -0.38
N PHE A 105 18.27 9.43 -1.29
CA PHE A 105 18.39 8.90 -2.65
C PHE A 105 19.36 9.70 -3.53
N GLU A 106 19.40 11.02 -3.37
CA GLU A 106 20.25 11.93 -4.16
C GLU A 106 21.73 11.73 -3.84
N GLY A 107 22.53 11.48 -4.88
CA GLY A 107 23.97 11.24 -4.77
C GLY A 107 24.33 9.80 -4.38
N ASN A 108 23.34 8.90 -4.27
CA ASN A 108 23.52 7.48 -3.96
C ASN A 108 22.98 6.56 -5.08
N GLU A 109 22.91 7.07 -6.31
CA GLU A 109 22.37 6.35 -7.48
C GLU A 109 23.18 5.10 -7.84
N THR A 110 24.47 5.08 -7.51
CA THR A 110 25.39 3.97 -7.81
C THR A 110 25.63 3.03 -6.62
N THR A 111 25.09 3.35 -5.45
CA THR A 111 25.32 2.62 -4.19
C THR A 111 24.01 2.09 -3.60
N LEU A 112 23.13 2.98 -3.13
CA LEU A 112 21.85 2.63 -2.51
C LEU A 112 20.88 2.02 -3.52
N TRP A 113 20.76 2.61 -4.71
CA TRP A 113 19.73 2.18 -5.67
C TRP A 113 19.89 0.73 -6.13
N PRO A 114 21.11 0.25 -6.49
CA PRO A 114 21.33 -1.16 -6.78
C PRO A 114 20.90 -2.08 -5.64
N GLU A 115 21.23 -1.74 -4.38
CA GLU A 115 20.89 -2.54 -3.22
C GLU A 115 19.36 -2.66 -3.04
N LEU A 116 18.62 -1.55 -3.17
CA LEU A 116 17.16 -1.57 -3.12
C LEU A 116 16.55 -2.38 -4.27
N ILE A 117 17.09 -2.27 -5.49
CA ILE A 117 16.62 -3.02 -6.65
C ILE A 117 16.87 -4.53 -6.48
N ASP A 118 18.03 -4.90 -5.93
CA ASP A 118 18.39 -6.29 -5.70
C ASP A 118 17.51 -6.93 -4.62
N ILE A 119 17.04 -6.15 -3.62
CA ILE A 119 16.01 -6.60 -2.68
C ILE A 119 14.69 -6.94 -3.39
N LEU A 120 14.23 -6.10 -4.33
CA LEU A 120 13.02 -6.41 -5.10
C LEU A 120 13.17 -7.70 -5.90
N LYS A 121 14.30 -7.87 -6.59
CA LYS A 121 14.60 -9.08 -7.36
C LYS A 121 14.66 -10.33 -6.46
N PHE A 122 15.32 -10.23 -5.31
CA PHE A 122 15.37 -11.29 -4.31
C PHE A 122 13.97 -11.77 -3.91
N TRP A 123 13.02 -10.86 -3.66
CA TRP A 123 11.66 -11.26 -3.32
C TRP A 123 10.88 -11.84 -4.51
N CYS A 124 11.12 -11.36 -5.74
CA CYS A 124 10.59 -12.00 -6.94
C CYS A 124 11.09 -13.45 -7.09
N GLU A 125 12.38 -13.70 -6.82
CA GLU A 125 12.96 -15.06 -6.83
C GLU A 125 12.33 -15.97 -5.76
N HIS A 126 11.86 -15.39 -4.65
CA HIS A 126 11.09 -16.09 -3.61
C HIS A 126 9.58 -16.18 -3.88
N GLY A 127 9.14 -15.88 -5.10
CA GLY A 127 7.78 -16.11 -5.58
C GLY A 127 6.78 -14.98 -5.29
N VAL A 128 7.26 -13.78 -4.95
CA VAL A 128 6.42 -12.59 -4.88
C VAL A 128 6.03 -12.13 -6.29
N ASP A 129 4.72 -11.93 -6.50
CA ASP A 129 4.12 -11.51 -7.77
C ASP A 129 3.95 -9.98 -7.89
N GLY A 130 4.15 -9.23 -6.82
CA GLY A 130 3.95 -7.79 -6.83
C GLY A 130 4.39 -7.08 -5.56
N PHE A 131 4.46 -5.77 -5.63
CA PHE A 131 4.89 -4.92 -4.54
C PHE A 131 3.90 -3.78 -4.34
N ARG A 132 3.52 -3.54 -3.08
CA ARG A 132 2.94 -2.28 -2.64
C ARG A 132 4.07 -1.41 -2.11
N MET A 133 4.30 -0.25 -2.71
CA MET A 133 5.37 0.66 -2.31
C MET A 133 4.80 1.72 -1.35
N ASP A 134 5.30 1.72 -0.12
CA ASP A 134 4.97 2.67 0.94
C ASP A 134 5.44 4.09 0.58
N VAL A 135 4.56 5.08 0.79
CA VAL A 135 4.77 6.49 0.44
C VAL A 135 5.53 6.69 -0.86
N ALA A 136 5.12 5.96 -1.90
CA ALA A 136 5.79 5.91 -3.20
C ALA A 136 5.96 7.30 -3.84
N SER A 137 5.00 8.20 -3.58
CA SER A 137 5.06 9.62 -3.99
C SER A 137 6.34 10.31 -3.51
N CYS A 138 6.96 9.88 -2.42
CA CYS A 138 8.08 10.58 -1.81
C CYS A 138 9.45 9.92 -2.07
N VAL A 139 9.53 9.07 -3.10
CA VAL A 139 10.76 8.45 -3.61
C VAL A 139 10.94 8.87 -5.07
N PRO A 140 12.18 9.17 -5.54
CA PRO A 140 12.39 9.73 -6.88
C PRO A 140 11.84 8.87 -8.02
N MET A 141 11.18 9.50 -8.99
CA MET A 141 10.70 8.82 -10.20
C MET A 141 11.82 8.18 -11.01
N GLU A 142 13.02 8.77 -11.04
CA GLU A 142 14.18 8.20 -11.73
C GLU A 142 14.57 6.83 -11.13
N PHE A 143 14.54 6.71 -9.81
CA PHE A 143 14.72 5.44 -9.13
C PHE A 143 13.62 4.47 -9.51
N TRP A 144 12.35 4.89 -9.45
CA TRP A 144 11.23 4.01 -9.82
C TRP A 144 11.30 3.52 -11.26
N ARG A 145 11.72 4.37 -12.22
CA ARG A 145 11.90 3.97 -13.63
C ARG A 145 13.00 2.91 -13.76
N GLN A 146 14.12 3.10 -13.07
CA GLN A 146 15.22 2.13 -13.08
C GLN A 146 14.84 0.81 -12.40
N ALA A 147 14.17 0.89 -11.25
CA ALA A 147 13.71 -0.27 -10.49
C ALA A 147 12.65 -1.07 -11.28
N ARG A 148 11.66 -0.38 -11.87
CA ARG A 148 10.64 -1.01 -12.73
C ARG A 148 11.28 -1.73 -13.91
N ARG A 149 12.24 -1.12 -14.61
CA ARG A 149 12.95 -1.77 -15.72
C ARG A 149 13.65 -3.05 -15.25
N SER A 150 14.42 -2.93 -14.16
CA SER A 150 15.24 -4.03 -13.63
C SER A 150 14.40 -5.20 -13.10
N VAL A 151 13.26 -4.92 -12.46
CA VAL A 151 12.32 -5.94 -11.99
C VAL A 151 11.53 -6.55 -13.14
N THR A 152 11.15 -5.77 -14.15
CA THR A 152 10.46 -6.30 -15.34
C THR A 152 11.34 -7.30 -16.11
N GLU A 153 12.65 -7.06 -16.17
CA GLU A 153 13.62 -8.01 -16.73
C GLU A 153 13.64 -9.35 -15.97
N ALA A 154 13.48 -9.32 -14.64
CA ALA A 154 13.46 -10.52 -13.79
C ALA A 154 12.09 -11.21 -13.74
N ASN A 155 11.02 -10.41 -13.66
CA ASN A 155 9.62 -10.85 -13.59
C ASN A 155 8.72 -9.85 -14.34
N PRO A 156 8.40 -10.12 -15.62
CA PRO A 156 7.59 -9.20 -16.43
C PRO A 156 6.11 -9.15 -16.01
N ARG A 157 5.68 -10.01 -15.09
CA ARG A 157 4.30 -10.05 -14.56
C ARG A 157 4.18 -9.40 -13.19
N CYS A 158 5.25 -8.76 -12.70
CA CYS A 158 5.28 -8.13 -11.39
C CYS A 158 4.31 -6.94 -11.34
N ILE A 159 3.37 -6.96 -10.38
CA ILE A 159 2.36 -5.90 -10.20
C ILE A 159 2.90 -4.84 -9.26
N TRP A 160 2.86 -3.57 -9.67
CA TRP A 160 3.34 -2.44 -8.89
C TRP A 160 2.18 -1.57 -8.42
N LEU A 161 1.97 -1.53 -7.11
CA LEU A 161 0.98 -0.70 -6.43
C LEU A 161 1.69 0.43 -5.68
N ALA A 162 1.42 1.68 -6.04
CA ALA A 162 1.90 2.84 -5.31
C ALA A 162 0.90 3.24 -4.22
N GLU A 163 1.36 3.34 -2.97
CA GLU A 163 0.72 4.25 -2.04
C GLU A 163 0.99 5.69 -2.47
N SER A 164 0.08 6.24 -3.26
CA SER A 164 0.10 7.63 -3.69
C SER A 164 -0.43 8.55 -2.59
N SER A 165 0.00 9.81 -2.57
CA SER A 165 -0.27 10.71 -1.45
C SER A 165 -1.60 11.48 -1.54
N TRP A 166 -2.05 11.93 -0.37
CA TRP A 166 -3.18 12.82 -0.17
C TRP A 166 -2.83 14.24 -0.65
N PHE A 167 -3.79 14.99 -1.20
CA PHE A 167 -3.51 16.36 -1.65
C PHE A 167 -2.99 17.29 -0.54
N SER A 168 -3.48 17.14 0.69
CA SER A 168 -2.99 17.92 1.84
C SER A 168 -1.53 17.60 2.17
N ALA A 169 -1.15 16.32 2.17
CA ALA A 169 0.22 15.89 2.38
C ALA A 169 1.11 16.42 1.25
N MET A 170 0.69 16.25 -0.01
CA MET A 170 1.43 16.77 -1.17
C MET A 170 1.68 18.27 -1.09
N LYS A 171 0.66 19.06 -0.70
CA LYS A 171 0.81 20.51 -0.53
C LYS A 171 1.83 20.82 0.56
N SER A 172 1.75 20.14 1.70
CA SER A 172 2.69 20.31 2.82
C SER A 172 4.13 20.00 2.42
N TYR A 173 4.36 18.90 1.71
CA TYR A 173 5.69 18.54 1.21
C TYR A 173 6.22 19.60 0.24
N ARG A 174 5.41 20.03 -0.74
CA ARG A 174 5.83 21.05 -1.73
C ARG A 174 6.17 22.39 -1.10
N ASP A 175 5.41 22.82 -0.09
CA ASP A 175 5.69 24.07 0.64
C ASP A 175 7.02 24.03 1.39
N GLN A 176 7.49 22.83 1.73
CA GLN A 176 8.77 22.58 2.37
C GLN A 176 9.88 22.23 1.35
N ASN A 177 9.61 22.39 0.04
CA ASN A 177 10.47 21.94 -1.07
C ASN A 177 10.83 20.44 -0.99
N GLY A 178 9.99 19.64 -0.34
CA GLY A 178 10.12 18.20 -0.26
C GLY A 178 9.68 17.52 -1.55
N LEU A 179 10.29 16.37 -1.83
CA LEU A 179 9.95 15.52 -2.95
C LEU A 179 8.57 14.89 -2.74
N VAL A 180 7.65 15.14 -3.67
CA VAL A 180 6.34 14.46 -3.72
C VAL A 180 5.78 14.43 -5.15
N HIS A 181 5.56 13.23 -5.66
CA HIS A 181 5.00 12.96 -6.97
C HIS A 181 3.49 12.81 -6.92
N THR A 182 2.84 13.32 -7.96
CA THR A 182 1.42 13.10 -8.24
C THR A 182 1.19 11.69 -8.74
N ASP A 183 -0.04 11.19 -8.62
CA ASP A 183 -0.44 9.91 -9.23
C ASP A 183 -0.21 9.89 -10.75
N ALA A 184 -0.33 11.03 -11.44
CA ALA A 184 -0.07 11.10 -12.87
C ALA A 184 1.39 10.78 -13.22
N GLU A 185 2.33 11.26 -12.41
CA GLU A 185 3.75 10.91 -12.53
C GLU A 185 3.98 9.44 -12.13
N LEU A 186 3.36 8.97 -11.05
CA LEU A 186 3.50 7.58 -10.59
C LEU A 186 3.02 6.57 -11.65
N TYR A 187 1.97 6.87 -12.41
CA TYR A 187 1.50 5.99 -13.49
C TYR A 187 2.52 5.81 -14.64
N GLU A 188 3.63 6.54 -14.68
CA GLU A 188 4.74 6.23 -15.60
C GLU A 188 5.42 4.90 -15.27
N THR A 189 5.36 4.44 -14.03
CA THR A 189 6.07 3.24 -13.54
C THR A 189 5.17 2.25 -12.81
N PHE A 190 4.08 2.72 -12.21
CA PHE A 190 3.16 1.92 -11.40
C PHE A 190 1.92 1.49 -12.19
N ASP A 191 1.50 0.24 -11.97
CA ASP A 191 0.29 -0.31 -12.58
C ASP A 191 -0.97 0.19 -11.86
N VAL A 192 -0.87 0.40 -10.54
CA VAL A 192 -1.99 0.78 -9.67
C VAL A 192 -1.55 1.88 -8.71
N CYS A 193 -2.41 2.89 -8.51
CA CYS A 193 -2.23 3.87 -7.43
C CYS A 193 -3.38 3.79 -6.40
N TYR A 194 -3.11 4.22 -5.17
CA TYR A 194 -4.15 4.40 -4.15
C TYR A 194 -5.19 5.46 -4.54
N ASP A 195 -6.34 5.41 -3.87
CA ASP A 195 -7.44 6.38 -4.03
C ASP A 195 -7.43 7.49 -2.95
N TYR A 196 -6.26 7.80 -2.38
CA TYR A 196 -6.12 8.81 -1.33
C TYR A 196 -6.39 10.24 -1.81
N ASP A 197 -6.29 10.51 -3.10
CA ASP A 197 -6.72 11.76 -3.74
C ASP A 197 -8.23 12.01 -3.58
N LEU A 198 -9.04 10.95 -3.47
CA LEU A 198 -10.48 11.05 -3.22
C LEU A 198 -10.89 10.80 -1.77
N TYR A 199 -10.03 10.17 -0.96
CA TYR A 199 -10.45 9.66 0.34
C TYR A 199 -11.03 10.72 1.28
N VAL A 200 -10.46 11.93 1.33
CA VAL A 200 -11.00 13.03 2.17
C VAL A 200 -12.43 13.40 1.75
N ALA A 201 -12.64 13.56 0.44
CA ALA A 201 -13.97 13.88 -0.10
C ALA A 201 -14.94 12.70 0.06
N TRP A 202 -14.46 11.47 -0.11
CA TRP A 202 -15.23 10.26 0.16
C TRP A 202 -15.69 10.23 1.62
N ARG A 203 -14.78 10.42 2.58
CA ARG A 203 -15.10 10.41 4.02
C ARG A 203 -16.10 11.52 4.36
N ALA A 204 -15.94 12.72 3.80
CA ALA A 204 -16.90 13.81 3.97
C ALA A 204 -18.28 13.47 3.39
N ALA A 205 -18.35 12.79 2.23
CA ALA A 205 -19.61 12.36 1.62
C ALA A 205 -20.27 11.23 2.42
N VAL A 206 -19.49 10.26 2.92
CA VAL A 206 -19.97 9.22 3.83
C VAL A 206 -20.52 9.85 5.11
N GLN A 207 -19.89 10.88 5.65
CA GLN A 207 -20.37 11.58 6.85
C GLN A 207 -21.44 12.64 6.54
N GLU A 208 -21.89 12.76 5.29
CA GLU A 208 -22.89 13.73 4.84
C GLU A 208 -22.49 15.20 5.07
N ALA A 209 -21.19 15.47 5.26
CA ALA A 209 -20.64 16.81 5.38
C ALA A 209 -20.58 17.54 4.02
N ILE A 210 -20.62 16.80 2.92
CA ILE A 210 -20.78 17.34 1.55
C ILE A 210 -21.85 16.56 0.78
N PRO A 211 -22.48 17.17 -0.24
CA PRO A 211 -23.38 16.46 -1.13
C PRO A 211 -22.64 15.32 -1.86
N ILE A 212 -23.28 14.15 -1.98
CA ILE A 212 -22.73 13.00 -2.73
C ILE A 212 -22.35 13.39 -4.16
N LYS A 213 -23.12 14.30 -4.80
CA LYS A 213 -22.82 14.82 -6.14
C LYS A 213 -21.40 15.42 -6.23
N SER A 214 -20.96 16.15 -5.21
CA SER A 214 -19.63 16.76 -5.19
C SER A 214 -18.53 15.69 -5.24
N TYR A 215 -18.69 14.61 -4.47
CA TYR A 215 -17.78 13.47 -4.52
C TYR A 215 -17.84 12.74 -5.89
N LEU A 216 -19.03 12.57 -6.47
CA LEU A 216 -19.17 11.94 -7.79
C LEU A 216 -18.48 12.73 -8.91
N GLU A 217 -18.49 14.07 -8.86
CA GLU A 217 -17.75 14.88 -9.83
C GLU A 217 -16.23 14.68 -9.70
N LEU A 218 -15.70 14.43 -8.50
CA LEU A 218 -14.29 14.09 -8.30
C LEU A 218 -13.94 12.69 -8.81
N VAL A 219 -14.83 11.71 -8.61
CA VAL A 219 -14.68 10.38 -9.23
C VAL A 219 -14.65 10.50 -10.77
N ARG A 220 -15.48 11.38 -11.34
CA ARG A 220 -15.43 11.68 -12.79
C ARG A 220 -14.14 12.40 -13.18
N LEU A 221 -13.66 13.35 -12.38
CA LEU A 221 -12.42 14.07 -12.64
C LEU A 221 -11.24 13.12 -12.84
N GLN A 222 -11.10 12.07 -12.03
CA GLN A 222 -10.07 11.03 -12.20
C GLN A 222 -10.06 10.41 -13.60
N THR A 223 -11.19 10.37 -14.30
CA THR A 223 -11.28 9.83 -15.67
C THR A 223 -10.68 10.74 -16.74
N PHE A 224 -10.41 12.01 -16.41
CA PHE A 224 -9.85 13.01 -17.31
C PHE A 224 -8.40 13.35 -17.00
N ILE A 225 -7.95 13.16 -15.76
CA ILE A 225 -6.61 13.60 -15.32
C ILE A 225 -5.54 12.50 -15.35
N TYR A 226 -5.95 11.24 -15.54
CA TYR A 226 -5.04 10.08 -15.58
C TYR A 226 -5.09 9.36 -16.93
N PRO A 227 -4.06 8.54 -17.28
CA PRO A 227 -4.04 7.74 -18.51
C PRO A 227 -5.30 6.90 -18.70
N LYS A 228 -5.72 6.65 -19.94
CA LYS A 228 -7.00 5.97 -20.26
C LYS A 228 -7.17 4.64 -19.52
N ASP A 229 -6.10 3.90 -19.34
CA ASP A 229 -6.00 2.58 -18.74
C ASP A 229 -5.61 2.59 -17.25
N PHE A 230 -5.58 3.77 -16.60
CA PHE A 230 -5.26 3.88 -15.17
C PHE A 230 -6.10 2.93 -14.31
N ILE A 231 -5.47 2.41 -13.25
CA ILE A 231 -6.10 1.57 -12.24
C ILE A 231 -5.92 2.24 -10.87
N LYS A 232 -7.03 2.62 -10.25
CA LYS A 232 -7.05 3.00 -8.83
C LYS A 232 -7.38 1.78 -7.98
N MET A 233 -6.72 1.64 -6.84
CA MET A 233 -7.15 0.71 -5.80
C MET A 233 -8.25 1.36 -4.99
N ARG A 234 -9.49 0.95 -5.25
CA ARG A 234 -10.67 1.40 -4.52
C ARG A 234 -10.74 0.70 -3.18
N PHE A 235 -11.02 1.45 -2.12
CA PHE A 235 -11.16 0.90 -0.78
C PHE A 235 -12.19 1.71 0.01
N VAL A 236 -12.61 1.18 1.15
CA VAL A 236 -13.41 1.90 2.17
C VAL A 236 -12.74 1.89 3.54
N GLU A 237 -11.70 1.08 3.69
CA GLU A 237 -10.82 0.97 4.85
C GLU A 237 -9.52 0.28 4.42
N ASN A 238 -8.46 0.42 5.21
CA ASN A 238 -7.19 -0.28 5.07
C ASN A 238 -6.50 -0.31 6.45
N HIS A 239 -5.19 -0.58 6.51
CA HIS A 239 -4.46 -0.64 7.77
C HIS A 239 -4.22 0.73 8.43
N ASP A 240 -4.31 1.85 7.70
CA ASP A 240 -4.12 3.21 8.21
C ASP A 240 -5.42 3.93 8.56
N GLN A 241 -6.55 3.41 8.09
CA GLN A 241 -7.82 4.12 8.06
C GLN A 241 -8.90 3.41 8.87
N ASP A 242 -9.74 4.18 9.58
CA ASP A 242 -10.82 3.59 10.38
C ASP A 242 -11.71 2.66 9.54
N ARG A 243 -12.21 1.62 10.20
CA ARG A 243 -13.12 0.64 9.61
C ARG A 243 -14.41 1.31 9.10
N ILE A 244 -14.93 0.89 7.94
CA ILE A 244 -16.19 1.40 7.40
C ILE A 244 -17.37 1.12 8.33
N ALA A 245 -17.33 -0.02 9.03
CA ALA A 245 -18.32 -0.38 10.04
C ALA A 245 -18.29 0.58 11.25
N HIS A 246 -17.12 1.15 11.58
CA HIS A 246 -17.01 2.21 12.58
C HIS A 246 -17.56 3.54 12.08
N ILE A 247 -17.14 3.95 10.87
CA ILE A 247 -17.56 5.22 10.27
C ILE A 247 -19.09 5.26 10.10
N CYS A 248 -19.71 4.14 9.75
CA CYS A 248 -21.15 4.00 9.53
C CYS A 248 -21.87 3.25 10.66
N ARG A 249 -21.37 3.31 11.90
CA ARG A 249 -21.92 2.54 13.04
C ARG A 249 -23.43 2.72 13.27
N ASP A 250 -23.96 3.90 12.93
CA ASP A 250 -25.37 4.23 13.12
C ASP A 250 -26.26 3.64 12.00
N ASN A 251 -25.66 3.20 10.88
CA ASN A 251 -26.38 2.61 9.75
C ASN A 251 -25.50 1.59 8.99
N PRO A 252 -25.57 0.29 9.34
CA PRO A 252 -24.80 -0.75 8.65
C PRO A 252 -25.12 -0.90 7.16
N TRP A 253 -26.34 -0.54 6.71
CA TRP A 253 -26.68 -0.55 5.28
C TRP A 253 -25.87 0.49 4.49
N LYS A 254 -25.55 1.62 5.13
CA LYS A 254 -24.70 2.66 4.56
C LYS A 254 -23.28 2.13 4.33
N ALA A 255 -22.73 1.37 5.27
CA ALA A 255 -21.43 0.71 5.11
C ALA A 255 -21.41 -0.23 3.88
N LEU A 256 -22.44 -1.08 3.75
CA LEU A 256 -22.57 -2.01 2.62
C LEU A 256 -22.74 -1.27 1.28
N ALA A 257 -23.54 -0.21 1.25
CA ALA A 257 -23.77 0.59 0.04
C ALA A 257 -22.48 1.28 -0.43
N TRP A 258 -21.71 1.89 0.48
CA TRP A 258 -20.43 2.51 0.14
C TRP A 258 -19.37 1.49 -0.26
N THR A 259 -19.37 0.31 0.38
CA THR A 259 -18.50 -0.80 0.01
C THR A 259 -18.79 -1.27 -1.42
N ALA A 260 -20.07 -1.49 -1.75
CA ALA A 260 -20.48 -1.87 -3.09
C ALA A 260 -20.17 -0.78 -4.14
N PHE A 261 -20.42 0.49 -3.80
CA PHE A 261 -20.11 1.62 -4.66
C PHE A 261 -18.61 1.69 -4.99
N SER A 262 -17.75 1.57 -3.97
CA SER A 262 -16.29 1.57 -4.13
C SER A 262 -15.82 0.42 -5.03
N ALA A 263 -16.34 -0.79 -4.82
CA ALA A 263 -15.97 -1.96 -5.63
C ALA A 263 -16.38 -1.84 -7.11
N PHE A 264 -17.50 -1.18 -7.42
CA PHE A 264 -17.96 -1.02 -8.81
C PHE A 264 -17.34 0.17 -9.56
N ASN A 265 -16.63 1.07 -8.86
CA ASN A 265 -15.85 2.11 -9.54
C ASN A 265 -14.73 1.51 -10.40
N LYS A 266 -14.26 2.28 -11.39
CA LYS A 266 -13.14 1.90 -12.25
C LYS A 266 -11.89 1.71 -11.39
N GLY A 267 -11.28 0.53 -11.48
CA GLY A 267 -10.14 0.13 -10.65
C GLY A 267 -10.25 -1.30 -10.11
N CYS A 268 -9.24 -1.69 -9.33
CA CYS A 268 -9.30 -2.87 -8.47
C CYS A 268 -9.91 -2.50 -7.10
N PHE A 269 -10.29 -3.50 -6.30
CA PHE A 269 -10.96 -3.28 -5.02
C PHE A 269 -10.23 -4.00 -3.89
N LEU A 270 -9.88 -3.26 -2.84
CA LEU A 270 -9.28 -3.78 -1.62
C LEU A 270 -10.36 -4.26 -0.66
N VAL A 271 -10.16 -5.47 -0.12
CA VAL A 271 -10.86 -5.96 1.07
C VAL A 271 -9.82 -6.06 2.17
N ASN A 272 -9.92 -5.23 3.21
CA ASN A 272 -9.02 -5.30 4.35
C ASN A 272 -9.41 -6.48 5.25
N ALA A 273 -8.44 -7.22 5.80
CA ALA A 273 -8.75 -8.36 6.68
C ALA A 273 -9.61 -7.92 7.87
N GLY A 274 -10.73 -8.62 8.10
CA GLY A 274 -11.73 -8.28 9.12
C GLY A 274 -12.89 -7.41 8.61
N GLN A 275 -12.77 -6.80 7.42
CA GLN A 275 -13.88 -6.10 6.78
C GLN A 275 -15.03 -7.07 6.46
N GLU A 276 -14.69 -8.28 6.04
CA GLU A 276 -15.61 -9.38 5.73
C GLU A 276 -16.33 -9.95 6.95
N THR A 277 -15.94 -9.54 8.16
CA THR A 277 -16.56 -9.89 9.44
C THR A 277 -17.07 -8.66 10.19
N GLU A 278 -17.18 -7.52 9.51
CA GLU A 278 -17.72 -6.27 10.06
C GLU A 278 -16.96 -5.77 11.31
N GLN A 279 -15.63 -5.92 11.32
CA GLN A 279 -14.80 -5.41 12.40
C GLN A 279 -14.88 -3.88 12.48
N ILE A 280 -15.04 -3.35 13.69
CA ILE A 280 -15.18 -1.90 13.93
C ILE A 280 -13.90 -1.25 14.46
N LYS A 281 -12.95 -2.04 14.95
CA LYS A 281 -11.70 -1.52 15.52
C LYS A 281 -10.64 -1.44 14.44
N LEU A 282 -9.98 -0.28 14.33
CA LEU A 282 -8.73 -0.17 13.59
C LEU A 282 -7.63 -0.89 14.37
N SER A 283 -6.99 -1.86 13.73
CA SER A 283 -5.94 -2.66 14.34
C SER A 283 -4.73 -1.78 14.67
N SER A 284 -4.17 -1.95 15.86
CA SER A 284 -2.92 -1.28 16.22
C SER A 284 -1.77 -1.75 15.32
N LEU A 285 -0.96 -0.81 14.84
CA LEU A 285 0.32 -1.12 14.18
C LEU A 285 1.45 -1.37 15.18
N PHE A 286 1.26 -1.06 16.47
CA PHE A 286 2.34 -1.01 17.46
C PHE A 286 2.22 -2.07 18.56
N GLU A 287 1.00 -2.57 18.75
CA GLU A 287 0.62 -3.49 19.81
C GLU A 287 0.03 -4.76 19.21
N LYS A 288 0.12 -5.86 19.95
CA LYS A 288 -0.54 -7.10 19.56
C LYS A 288 -2.05 -6.93 19.58
N ASP A 289 -2.64 -6.87 18.38
CA ASP A 289 -4.07 -6.62 18.21
C ASP A 289 -4.64 -7.56 17.14
N TRP A 290 -5.19 -8.69 17.60
CA TRP A 290 -5.69 -9.73 16.69
C TRP A 290 -6.97 -9.27 16.00
N VAL A 291 -7.01 -9.46 14.67
CA VAL A 291 -8.28 -9.44 13.93
C VAL A 291 -8.93 -10.80 14.09
N ASP A 292 -9.92 -10.91 14.97
CA ASP A 292 -10.67 -12.15 15.14
C ASP A 292 -11.78 -12.25 14.09
N CYS A 293 -11.49 -12.90 12.96
CA CYS A 293 -12.45 -13.15 11.90
C CYS A 293 -13.59 -14.12 12.29
N ARG A 294 -13.65 -14.60 13.55
CA ARG A 294 -14.80 -15.38 14.07
C ARG A 294 -15.84 -14.50 14.75
N GLU A 295 -15.48 -13.28 15.10
CA GLU A 295 -16.39 -12.32 15.74
C GLU A 295 -17.01 -11.38 14.70
N GLY A 296 -18.23 -10.91 14.98
CA GLY A 296 -18.97 -10.00 14.11
C GLY A 296 -19.90 -10.68 13.10
N ARG A 297 -20.59 -9.87 12.29
CA ARG A 297 -21.50 -10.37 11.26
C ARG A 297 -20.68 -10.79 10.05
N SER A 298 -20.85 -12.03 9.61
CA SER A 298 -20.23 -12.48 8.37
C SER A 298 -20.82 -11.74 7.17
N LEU A 299 -19.96 -11.03 6.45
CA LEU A 299 -20.20 -10.42 5.16
C LEU A 299 -19.55 -11.23 4.04
N GLU A 300 -19.15 -12.48 4.30
CA GLU A 300 -18.43 -13.29 3.31
C GLU A 300 -19.25 -13.52 2.04
N GLU A 301 -20.56 -13.82 2.18
CA GLU A 301 -21.46 -13.99 1.02
C GLU A 301 -21.64 -12.67 0.26
N PHE A 302 -21.79 -11.55 0.98
CA PHE A 302 -21.88 -10.22 0.40
C PHE A 302 -20.62 -9.90 -0.42
N THR A 303 -19.44 -10.04 0.19
CA THR A 303 -18.15 -9.80 -0.46
C THR A 303 -17.92 -10.74 -1.64
N ARG A 304 -18.25 -12.03 -1.50
CA ARG A 304 -18.15 -13.02 -2.58
C ARG A 304 -19.03 -12.64 -3.77
N LYS A 305 -20.29 -12.26 -3.52
CA LYS A 305 -21.22 -11.84 -4.57
C LYS A 305 -20.78 -10.54 -5.25
N LEU A 306 -20.29 -9.58 -4.46
CA LEU A 306 -19.75 -8.32 -4.98
C LEU A 306 -18.58 -8.58 -5.94
N ILE A 307 -17.63 -9.42 -5.54
CA ILE A 307 -16.47 -9.81 -6.35
C ILE A 307 -16.91 -10.55 -7.61
N GLN A 308 -17.86 -11.49 -7.51
CA GLN A 308 -18.40 -12.20 -8.68
C GLN A 308 -19.04 -11.24 -9.70
N ILE A 309 -19.80 -10.25 -9.24
CA ILE A 309 -20.41 -9.24 -10.12
C ILE A 309 -19.31 -8.37 -10.76
N LYS A 310 -18.33 -7.91 -9.99
CA LYS A 310 -17.21 -7.09 -10.48
C LYS A 310 -16.42 -7.79 -11.58
N LYS A 311 -16.22 -9.10 -11.45
CA LYS A 311 -15.54 -9.96 -12.43
C LYS A 311 -16.41 -10.41 -13.59
N HIS A 312 -17.71 -10.10 -13.57
CA HIS A 312 -18.60 -10.53 -14.62
C HIS A 312 -18.19 -9.87 -15.95
N PRO A 313 -18.12 -10.61 -17.08
CA PRO A 313 -17.65 -10.08 -18.36
C PRO A 313 -18.39 -8.83 -18.81
N VAL A 314 -19.67 -8.63 -18.47
CA VAL A 314 -20.40 -7.39 -18.82
C VAL A 314 -19.85 -6.13 -18.13
N ILE A 315 -19.32 -6.28 -16.91
CA ILE A 315 -18.69 -5.21 -16.15
C ILE A 315 -17.25 -5.01 -16.63
N ASP A 316 -16.55 -6.12 -16.91
CA ASP A 316 -15.15 -6.13 -17.34
C ASP A 316 -14.96 -5.73 -18.82
N ALA A 317 -15.90 -6.07 -19.71
CA ALA A 317 -15.83 -5.87 -21.16
C ALA A 317 -15.91 -4.40 -21.63
N LYS A 318 -15.99 -3.43 -20.71
CA LYS A 318 -15.66 -2.04 -21.05
C LYS A 318 -14.15 -1.82 -21.22
N GLY A 319 -13.31 -2.75 -20.77
CA GLY A 319 -11.89 -2.86 -21.12
C GLY A 319 -11.61 -3.62 -22.43
N ALA A 320 -12.49 -4.55 -22.83
CA ALA A 320 -12.27 -5.45 -23.97
C ALA A 320 -12.78 -4.93 -25.34
N ARG A 321 -13.25 -3.68 -25.45
CA ARG A 321 -13.66 -3.07 -26.74
C ARG A 321 -12.49 -2.45 -27.53
N SER A 322 -11.25 -2.88 -27.28
CA SER A 322 -10.06 -2.44 -28.02
C SER A 322 -9.56 -3.43 -29.09
N GLU A 323 -10.28 -4.53 -29.35
CA GLU A 323 -10.01 -5.37 -30.52
C GLU A 323 -11.14 -5.22 -31.55
N LYS A 324 -11.04 -4.17 -32.37
CA LYS A 324 -11.60 -4.13 -33.72
C LYS A 324 -10.75 -3.22 -34.61
#